data_AF-A0A923ZBY1-F1
#
_entry.id   AF-A0A923ZBY1-F1
#
_cell.length_a   1.000
_cell.length_b   1.000
_cell.length_c   1.000
_cell.angle_alpha   90.00
_cell.angle_beta   90.00
_cell.angle_gamma   90.00
#
_symmetry.space_group_name_H-M   'P 1'
#
loop_
_entity.id
_entity.type
_entity.pdbx_description
1 polymer ?
#
loop_
_entity_poly.entity_id
_entity_poly.type
_entity_poly.pdbx_seq_one_letter_code
_entity_poly.pdbx_strand_id
1 'polypeptide(L)'
;QTVTPTPSGEERIQSVEERGKLDGLYECILCACCSTACPSYWWNSDKFLGPAILLQAYRWLADSRDEMTGERLDALEDPFRLYRCHTIMNCSNVCPKGLNPAKAIAEIKLMMIERAG
;
A
#
# COMPACT_ATOMS: atom_id res chain seq x y z
N GLN A 1 7.04 9.77 5.76
CA GLN A 1 7.51 10.12 7.11
C GLN A 1 9.02 10.01 7.10
N THR A 2 9.68 10.99 7.69
CA THR A 2 11.14 11.12 7.66
C THR A 2 11.63 11.45 9.05
N VAL A 3 12.69 10.79 9.48
CA VAL A 3 13.49 11.13 10.65
C VAL A 3 14.52 12.21 10.30
N THR A 4 14.97 12.26 9.05
CA THR A 4 15.90 13.28 8.56
C THR A 4 15.22 14.66 8.54
N PRO A 5 15.87 15.70 9.11
CA PRO A 5 15.35 17.06 9.09
C PRO A 5 15.04 17.54 7.67
N THR A 6 14.05 18.43 7.54
CA THR A 6 13.75 19.07 6.26
C THR A 6 14.97 19.88 5.79
N PRO A 7 15.42 19.71 4.53
CA PRO A 7 16.51 20.51 3.98
C PRO A 7 16.23 22.02 4.10
N SER A 8 17.22 22.80 4.54
CA SER A 8 17.04 24.24 4.77
C SER A 8 16.94 24.99 3.44
N GLY A 9 15.74 25.47 3.11
CA GLY A 9 15.49 26.27 1.91
C GLY A 9 15.42 25.46 0.61
N GLU A 10 15.38 24.13 0.71
CA GLU A 10 15.37 23.21 -0.43
C GLU A 10 14.31 22.11 -0.26
N GLU A 11 13.93 21.47 -1.37
CA GLU A 11 12.98 20.35 -1.39
C GLU A 11 13.70 19.01 -1.15
N ARG A 12 12.95 17.98 -0.76
CA ARG A 12 13.49 16.60 -0.75
C ARG A 12 13.63 16.11 -2.18
N ILE A 13 14.84 15.79 -2.59
CA ILE A 13 15.14 15.30 -3.94
C ILE A 13 14.48 13.94 -4.20
N GLN A 14 13.86 13.82 -5.36
CA GLN A 14 13.29 12.57 -5.88
C GLN A 14 13.44 12.58 -7.41
N SER A 15 14.00 11.51 -7.97
CA SER A 15 14.11 11.36 -9.43
C SER A 15 12.74 11.13 -10.09
N VAL A 16 12.64 11.41 -11.39
CA VAL A 16 11.42 11.16 -12.17
C VAL A 16 11.01 9.68 -12.13
N GLU A 17 12.00 8.77 -12.16
CA GLU A 17 11.76 7.33 -12.09
C GLU A 17 11.18 6.91 -10.72
N GLU A 18 11.76 7.41 -9.62
CA GLU A 18 11.24 7.13 -8.27
C GLU A 18 9.83 7.69 -8.09
N ARG A 19 9.58 8.92 -8.56
CA ARG A 19 8.23 9.52 -8.52
C ARG A 19 7.24 8.70 -9.35
N GLY A 20 7.65 8.18 -10.50
CA GLY A 20 6.82 7.35 -11.37
C GLY A 20 6.30 6.07 -10.69
N LYS A 21 7.02 5.54 -9.68
CA LYS A 21 6.55 4.39 -8.88
C LYS A 21 5.27 4.67 -8.10
N LEU A 22 4.93 5.94 -7.89
CA LEU A 22 3.71 6.34 -7.16
C LEU A 22 2.47 6.44 -8.05
N ASP A 23 2.62 6.46 -9.37
CA ASP A 23 1.50 6.54 -10.30
C ASP A 23 0.63 5.28 -10.19
N GLY A 24 -0.69 5.48 -10.12
CA GLY A 24 -1.65 4.43 -9.82
C GLY A 24 -1.84 4.13 -8.32
N LEU A 25 -1.13 4.84 -7.43
CA LEU A 25 -1.25 4.71 -5.97
C LEU A 25 -1.84 5.96 -5.31
N TYR A 26 -1.31 7.15 -5.60
CA TYR A 26 -1.74 8.39 -4.92
C TYR A 26 -3.10 8.90 -5.42
N GLU A 27 -3.58 8.43 -6.57
CA GLU A 27 -4.84 8.83 -7.21
C GLU A 27 -6.07 8.16 -6.58
N CYS A 28 -5.86 7.31 -5.56
CA CYS A 28 -6.94 6.70 -4.80
C CYS A 28 -7.76 7.77 -4.07
N ILE A 29 -9.06 7.78 -4.31
CA ILE A 29 -10.01 8.76 -3.74
C ILE A 29 -10.66 8.31 -2.43
N LEU A 30 -10.15 7.23 -1.82
CA LEU A 30 -10.65 6.67 -0.56
C LEU A 30 -12.17 6.35 -0.53
N CYS A 31 -12.77 6.02 -1.68
CA CYS A 31 -14.21 5.73 -1.79
C CYS A 31 -14.65 4.37 -1.19
N ALA A 32 -13.70 3.53 -0.77
CA ALA A 32 -13.93 2.19 -0.23
C ALA A 32 -14.57 1.13 -1.16
N CYS A 33 -14.94 1.46 -2.42
CA CYS A 33 -15.55 0.49 -3.37
C CYS A 33 -14.76 -0.82 -3.49
N CYS A 34 -13.43 -0.73 -3.54
CA CYS A 34 -12.57 -1.91 -3.64
C CYS A 34 -12.62 -2.78 -2.38
N SER A 35 -12.72 -2.17 -1.19
CA SER A 35 -12.82 -2.89 0.09
C SER A 35 -14.18 -3.53 0.25
N THR A 36 -15.26 -2.80 -0.04
CA THR A 36 -16.62 -3.33 0.06
C THR A 36 -16.98 -4.34 -1.02
N ALA A 37 -16.16 -4.51 -2.06
CA ALA A 37 -16.28 -5.58 -3.05
C ALA A 37 -15.44 -6.83 -2.72
N CYS A 38 -14.58 -6.79 -1.69
CA CYS A 38 -13.64 -7.85 -1.37
C CYS A 38 -14.26 -8.85 -0.37
N PRO A 39 -14.47 -10.14 -0.74
CA PRO A 39 -15.04 -11.12 0.17
C PRO A 39 -14.24 -11.33 1.46
N SER A 40 -12.90 -11.32 1.38
CA SER A 40 -12.06 -11.40 2.58
C SER A 40 -12.32 -10.28 3.58
N TYR A 41 -12.64 -9.08 3.08
CA TYR A 41 -12.97 -7.92 3.90
C TYR A 41 -14.35 -8.04 4.52
N TRP A 42 -15.34 -8.62 3.83
CA TRP A 42 -16.66 -8.88 4.41
C TRP A 42 -16.60 -9.74 5.67
N TRP A 43 -15.73 -10.74 5.67
CA TRP A 43 -15.64 -11.72 6.76
C TRP A 43 -14.66 -11.35 7.87
N ASN A 44 -13.73 -10.42 7.61
CA ASN A 44 -12.61 -10.13 8.53
C ASN A 44 -12.31 -8.63 8.64
N SER A 45 -13.28 -7.73 8.43
CA SER A 45 -13.03 -6.27 8.42
C SER A 45 -12.49 -5.71 9.74
N ASP A 46 -12.64 -6.44 10.84
CA ASP A 46 -12.09 -6.10 12.16
C ASP A 46 -10.58 -6.31 12.27
N LYS A 47 -9.98 -7.13 11.38
CA LYS A 47 -8.55 -7.49 11.42
C LYS A 47 -7.82 -7.31 10.09
N PHE A 48 -8.46 -7.65 8.98
CA PHE A 48 -7.93 -7.45 7.64
C PHE A 48 -8.11 -5.99 7.23
N LEU A 49 -7.01 -5.32 6.89
CA LEU A 49 -7.03 -3.90 6.57
C LEU A 49 -7.81 -3.58 5.28
N GLY A 50 -7.89 -4.54 4.36
CA GLY A 50 -8.59 -4.36 3.10
C GLY A 50 -7.79 -3.63 2.02
N PRO A 51 -8.23 -3.71 0.77
CA PRO A 51 -7.46 -3.26 -0.39
C PRO A 51 -7.23 -1.75 -0.46
N ALA A 52 -8.17 -0.92 0.00
CA ALA A 52 -7.97 0.54 -0.01
C ALA A 52 -6.81 0.96 0.92
N ILE A 53 -6.79 0.43 2.14
CA ILE A 53 -5.75 0.73 3.14
C ILE A 53 -4.41 0.16 2.70
N LEU A 54 -4.38 -1.08 2.20
CA LEU A 54 -3.14 -1.71 1.75
C LEU A 54 -2.55 -1.03 0.50
N LEU A 55 -3.37 -0.50 -0.41
CA LEU A 55 -2.87 0.34 -1.51
C LEU A 55 -2.20 1.61 -0.98
N GLN A 56 -2.77 2.27 0.03
CA GLN A 56 -2.15 3.44 0.66
C GLN A 56 -0.91 3.09 1.49
N ALA A 57 -0.86 1.91 2.11
CA ALA A 57 0.34 1.42 2.77
C ALA A 57 1.47 1.24 1.75
N TYR A 58 1.18 0.59 0.61
CA TYR A 58 2.16 0.44 -0.45
C TYR A 58 2.62 1.77 -1.06
N ARG A 59 1.71 2.75 -1.22
CA ARG A 59 2.06 4.11 -1.65
C ARG A 59 3.21 4.70 -0.82
N TRP A 60 3.20 4.48 0.50
CA TRP A 60 4.29 4.95 1.37
C TRP A 60 5.52 4.06 1.33
N LEU A 61 5.35 2.74 1.25
CA LEU A 61 6.46 1.79 1.12
C LEU A 61 7.26 1.99 -0.19
N ALA A 62 6.59 2.47 -1.26
CA ALA A 62 7.19 2.73 -2.56
C ALA A 62 7.77 4.16 -2.71
N ASP A 63 7.51 5.08 -1.78
CA ASP A 63 8.00 6.46 -1.86
C ASP A 63 9.45 6.54 -1.38
N SER A 64 10.39 6.85 -2.29
CA SER A 64 11.83 6.92 -1.97
C SER A 64 12.20 7.93 -0.90
N ARG A 65 11.28 8.86 -0.58
CA ARG A 65 11.46 9.87 0.46
C ARG A 65 10.96 9.41 1.82
N ASP A 66 10.31 8.27 1.93
CA ASP A 66 9.86 7.71 3.20
C ASP A 66 10.97 6.90 3.85
N GLU A 67 11.25 7.17 5.13
CA GLU A 67 12.34 6.53 5.88
C GLU A 67 11.83 5.50 6.89
N MET A 68 10.53 5.18 6.88
CA MET A 68 9.88 4.33 7.88
C MET A 68 9.42 2.99 7.29
N THR A 69 10.12 2.50 6.27
CA THR A 69 9.78 1.22 5.60
C THR A 69 9.73 0.06 6.58
N GLY A 70 10.69 -0.03 7.52
CA GLY A 70 10.74 -1.09 8.53
C GLY A 70 9.51 -1.09 9.43
N GLU A 71 9.21 0.04 10.06
CA GLU A 71 8.07 0.21 10.97
C GLU A 71 6.73 0.01 10.27
N ARG A 72 6.64 0.41 8.99
CA ARG A 72 5.45 0.18 8.17
C ARG A 72 5.24 -1.30 7.86
N LEU A 73 6.31 -2.04 7.57
CA LEU A 73 6.23 -3.49 7.39
C LEU A 73 5.92 -4.19 8.72
N ASP A 74 6.50 -3.77 9.85
CA ASP A 74 6.15 -4.29 11.19
C ASP A 74 4.65 -4.13 11.47
N ALA A 75 4.07 -2.98 11.12
CA ALA A 75 2.65 -2.73 11.30
C ALA A 75 1.76 -3.65 10.43
N LEU A 76 2.31 -4.32 9.42
CA LEU A 76 1.61 -5.26 8.54
C LEU A 76 1.95 -6.73 8.85
N GLU A 77 2.95 -6.98 9.70
CA GLU A 77 3.40 -8.31 10.12
C GLU A 77 2.44 -8.91 11.16
N ASP A 78 1.26 -9.31 10.67
CA ASP A 78 0.21 -9.95 11.45
C ASP A 78 -0.56 -10.94 10.55
N PRO A 79 -1.01 -12.12 11.07
CA PRO A 79 -1.68 -13.15 10.26
C PRO A 79 -2.95 -12.68 9.52
N PHE A 80 -3.55 -11.56 9.93
CA PHE A 80 -4.78 -11.03 9.38
C PHE A 80 -4.59 -9.75 8.57
N ARG A 81 -3.80 -8.79 9.06
CA ARG A 81 -3.71 -7.42 8.50
C ARG A 81 -3.45 -7.39 6.99
N LEU A 82 -2.53 -8.23 6.52
CA LEU A 82 -2.15 -8.37 5.11
C LEU A 82 -2.64 -9.70 4.50
N TYR A 83 -2.47 -10.80 5.24
CA TYR A 83 -2.50 -12.15 4.67
C TYR A 83 -3.90 -12.75 4.45
N ARG A 84 -4.99 -12.03 4.76
CA ARG A 84 -6.35 -12.42 4.32
C ARG A 84 -6.64 -12.10 2.84
N CYS A 85 -5.73 -11.41 2.14
CA CYS A 85 -5.86 -11.24 0.70
C CYS A 85 -5.58 -12.57 -0.02
N HIS A 86 -6.62 -13.17 -0.61
CA HIS A 86 -6.56 -14.41 -1.38
C HIS A 86 -6.65 -14.19 -2.90
N THR A 87 -6.22 -13.01 -3.38
CA THR A 87 -6.11 -12.71 -4.83
C THR A 87 -7.43 -12.92 -5.59
N ILE A 88 -8.56 -12.50 -4.97
CA ILE A 88 -9.91 -12.59 -5.56
C ILE A 88 -10.11 -11.57 -6.70
N MET A 89 -9.29 -10.52 -6.74
CA MET A 89 -9.25 -9.48 -7.79
C MET A 89 -10.47 -8.55 -7.93
N ASN A 90 -11.58 -8.79 -7.21
CA ASN A 90 -12.74 -7.88 -7.21
C ASN A 90 -12.37 -6.40 -6.95
N CYS A 91 -11.37 -6.16 -6.10
CA CYS A 91 -10.91 -4.83 -5.74
C CYS A 91 -10.38 -4.02 -6.94
N SER A 92 -9.65 -4.65 -7.86
CA SER A 92 -9.14 -4.01 -9.06
C SER A 92 -10.23 -3.87 -10.13
N ASN A 93 -11.12 -4.86 -10.25
CA ASN A 93 -12.22 -4.82 -11.23
C ASN A 93 -13.24 -3.71 -10.96
N VAL A 94 -13.53 -3.42 -9.69
CA VAL A 94 -14.57 -2.44 -9.31
C VAL A 94 -14.02 -1.01 -9.12
N CYS A 95 -12.71 -0.82 -9.17
CA CYS A 95 -12.13 0.49 -8.83
C CYS A 95 -12.59 1.54 -9.86
N PRO A 96 -13.36 2.58 -9.45
CA PRO A 96 -13.90 3.57 -10.41
C PRO A 96 -12.81 4.47 -11.01
N LYS A 97 -11.60 4.44 -10.44
CA LYS A 97 -10.41 5.14 -10.91
C LYS A 97 -9.50 4.27 -11.78
N GLY A 98 -9.85 2.99 -12.01
CA GLY A 98 -9.02 2.06 -12.78
C GLY A 98 -7.69 1.67 -12.10
N LEU A 99 -7.59 1.84 -10.78
CA LEU A 99 -6.38 1.51 -10.02
C LEU A 99 -6.30 -0.01 -9.77
N ASN A 100 -5.11 -0.49 -9.40
CA ASN A 100 -4.87 -1.91 -9.15
C ASN A 100 -4.43 -2.21 -7.69
N PRO A 101 -5.36 -2.18 -6.70
CA PRO A 101 -5.06 -2.53 -5.32
C PRO A 101 -4.51 -3.95 -5.15
N ALA A 102 -4.95 -4.91 -5.99
CA ALA A 102 -4.43 -6.27 -5.91
C ALA A 102 -2.93 -6.35 -6.19
N LYS A 103 -2.45 -5.60 -7.20
CA LYS A 103 -1.01 -5.49 -7.47
C LYS A 103 -0.27 -4.91 -6.27
N ALA A 104 -0.73 -3.79 -5.73
CA ALA A 104 -0.11 -3.16 -4.56
C ALA A 104 0.01 -4.13 -3.35
N ILE A 105 -1.03 -4.92 -3.09
CA ILE A 105 -0.98 -5.95 -2.03
C ILE A 105 0.04 -7.05 -2.34
N ALA A 106 0.18 -7.46 -3.60
CA ALA A 106 1.19 -8.44 -4.00
C ALA A 106 2.61 -7.90 -3.80
N GLU A 107 2.87 -6.64 -4.15
CA GLU A 107 4.17 -5.99 -3.92
C GLU A 107 4.52 -5.93 -2.43
N ILE A 108 3.57 -5.59 -1.54
CA ILE A 108 3.80 -5.65 -0.09
C ILE A 108 4.20 -7.08 0.33
N LYS A 109 3.52 -8.12 -0.16
CA LYS A 109 3.84 -9.51 0.17
C LYS A 109 5.24 -9.89 -0.31
N LEU A 110 5.69 -9.39 -1.46
CA LEU A 110 7.06 -9.59 -1.94
C LEU A 110 8.07 -8.92 -0.99
N MET A 111 7.84 -7.66 -0.61
CA MET A 111 8.70 -6.95 0.35
C MET A 111 8.79 -7.68 1.71
N MET A 112 7.70 -8.31 2.16
CA MET A 112 7.70 -9.14 3.37
C MET A 112 8.58 -10.38 3.24
N ILE A 113 8.55 -11.04 2.08
CA ILE A 113 9.39 -12.22 1.80
C ILE A 113 10.86 -11.80 1.72
N GLU A 114 11.17 -10.71 1.00
CA GLU A 114 12.51 -10.17 0.86
C GLU A 114 13.11 -9.76 2.21
N ARG A 115 12.28 -9.26 3.14
CA ARG A 115 12.72 -8.92 4.50
C ARG A 115 13.04 -10.15 5.37
N ALA A 116 12.39 -11.28 5.12
CA ALA A 116 12.54 -12.49 5.91
C ALA A 116 13.73 -13.37 5.47
N GLY A 117 14.27 -13.15 4.27
CA GLY A 117 15.45 -13.84 3.72
C GLY A 117 16.73 -13.08 3.98
#